data_AF-A0A1M5AUN8-F1
#
_entry.id   AF-A0A1M5AUN8-F1
#
_cell.length_a   1.000
_cell.length_b   1.000
_cell.length_c   1.000
_cell.angle_alpha   90.00
_cell.angle_beta   90.00
_cell.angle_gamma   90.00
#
_symmetry.space_group_name_H-M   'P 1'
#
loop_
_entity.id
_entity.type
_entity.pdbx_description
1 polymer ?
#
loop_
_entity_poly.entity_id
_entity_poly.type
_entity_poly.pdbx_seq_one_letter_code
_entity_poly.pdbx_strand_id
1 'polypeptide(L)'
;MGEKPALIEYSKSNAFLSNKHLLMHYPHILTNDYYIFFQTIEQKNEFIPKLRKVKFDSPEFRKLVGLEIGYPPKAVDFYVKYSELEKQEGSYEINQLESHRVSIRYAGIRCVCHLDDLIECFEWLWEKYPSLDDTPKVLVGTTFYPIHGRQDIENVRQIVLKNVKELV
;
A
#
# COMPACT_ATOMS: atom_id res chain seq x y z
N MET A 1 14.36 -14.95 2.52
CA MET A 1 13.14 -14.66 1.73
C MET A 1 12.78 -13.21 1.96
N GLY A 2 12.20 -12.51 0.99
CA GLY A 2 11.75 -11.14 1.19
C GLY A 2 10.53 -11.15 2.09
N GLU A 3 10.68 -10.68 3.32
CA GLU A 3 9.56 -10.45 4.24
C GLU A 3 9.21 -8.97 4.26
N LYS A 4 7.96 -8.66 4.62
CA LYS A 4 7.54 -7.27 4.78
C LYS A 4 8.42 -6.60 5.86
N PRO A 5 9.14 -5.51 5.52
CA PRO A 5 10.14 -4.92 6.40
C PRO A 5 9.55 -4.27 7.66
N ALA A 6 8.36 -3.69 7.54
CA ALA A 6 7.67 -3.06 8.65
C ALA A 6 6.15 -3.17 8.50
N LEU A 7 5.44 -3.11 9.62
CA LEU A 7 3.98 -3.08 9.67
C LEU A 7 3.51 -1.78 10.30
N ILE A 8 2.51 -1.13 9.70
CA ILE A 8 1.83 0.03 10.29
C ILE A 8 0.43 -0.37 10.76
N GLU A 9 0.07 0.04 11.98
CA GLU A 9 -1.24 -0.19 12.58
C GLU A 9 -1.73 1.08 13.28
N TYR A 10 -3.02 1.38 13.15
CA TYR A 10 -3.66 2.48 13.87
C TYR A 10 -4.03 2.03 15.28
N SER A 11 -3.66 2.81 16.30
CA SER A 11 -3.88 2.50 17.72
C SER A 11 -5.34 2.25 18.10
N LYS A 12 -6.28 2.82 17.33
CA LYS A 12 -7.73 2.71 17.51
C LYS A 12 -8.38 1.66 16.59
N SER A 13 -7.63 1.00 15.71
CA SER A 13 -8.21 -0.01 14.82
C SER A 13 -8.52 -1.30 15.59
N ASN A 14 -9.59 -1.97 15.19
CA ASN A 14 -9.88 -3.32 15.69
C ASN A 14 -8.74 -4.31 15.36
N ALA A 15 -8.05 -4.10 14.23
CA ALA A 15 -6.88 -4.88 13.85
C ALA A 15 -5.75 -4.75 14.88
N PHE A 16 -5.44 -3.53 15.34
CA PHE A 16 -4.44 -3.30 16.39
C PHE A 16 -4.83 -3.97 17.71
N LEU A 17 -6.11 -3.92 18.09
CA LEU A 17 -6.59 -4.59 19.30
C LEU A 17 -6.35 -6.10 19.26
N SER A 18 -6.54 -6.74 18.10
CA SER A 18 -6.21 -8.15 17.87
C SER A 18 -4.69 -8.41 17.84
N ASN A 19 -3.90 -7.40 17.48
CA ASN A 19 -2.44 -7.48 17.29
C ASN A 19 -1.63 -6.92 18.47
N LYS A 20 -2.21 -6.71 19.66
CA LYS A 20 -1.48 -6.17 20.83
C LYS A 20 -0.23 -6.95 21.20
N HIS A 21 -0.19 -8.25 20.92
CA HIS A 21 0.97 -9.10 21.17
C HIS A 21 2.23 -8.62 20.43
N LEU A 22 2.08 -7.91 19.29
CA LEU A 22 3.22 -7.37 18.54
C LEU A 22 4.07 -6.40 19.38
N LEU A 23 3.47 -5.67 20.32
CA LEU A 23 4.19 -4.74 21.22
C LEU A 23 5.24 -5.46 22.09
N MET A 24 5.03 -6.75 22.37
CA MET A 24 5.94 -7.55 23.21
C MET A 24 7.09 -8.17 22.40
N HIS A 25 6.91 -8.35 21.09
CA HIS A 25 7.80 -9.15 20.26
C HIS A 25 8.57 -8.33 19.22
N TYR A 26 8.04 -7.17 18.82
CA TYR A 26 8.61 -6.39 17.74
C TYR A 26 9.03 -4.99 18.19
N PRO A 27 10.24 -4.54 17.80
CA PRO A 27 10.65 -3.15 17.92
C PRO A 27 9.63 -2.24 17.24
N HIS A 28 9.19 -1.19 17.91
CA HIS A 28 8.18 -0.29 17.36
C HIS A 28 8.43 1.18 17.68
N ILE A 29 7.79 2.05 16.90
CA ILE A 29 7.69 3.49 17.13
C ILE A 29 6.21 3.83 17.25
N LEU A 30 5.85 4.59 18.27
CA LEU A 30 4.54 5.23 18.38
C LEU A 30 4.66 6.66 17.82
N THR A 31 3.85 6.97 16.80
CA THR A 31 3.80 8.29 16.18
C THR A 31 2.35 8.76 16.16
N ASN A 32 1.99 9.69 17.07
CA ASN A 32 0.60 10.09 17.32
C ASN A 32 -0.31 8.88 17.57
N ASP A 33 -1.10 8.48 16.57
CA ASP A 33 -2.07 7.37 16.62
C ASP A 33 -1.62 6.11 15.85
N TYR A 34 -0.34 6.02 15.47
CA TYR A 34 0.19 4.94 14.64
C TYR A 34 1.32 4.20 15.33
N TYR A 35 1.29 2.88 15.25
CA TYR A 35 2.43 2.03 15.55
C TYR A 35 3.08 1.60 14.24
N ILE A 36 4.40 1.80 14.15
CA ILE A 36 5.22 1.21 13.10
C ILE A 36 6.08 0.15 13.77
N PHE A 37 5.85 -1.12 13.42
CA PHE A 37 6.59 -2.28 13.90
C PHE A 37 7.66 -2.66 12.88
N PHE A 38 8.84 -3.02 13.35
CA PHE A 38 10.00 -3.41 12.56
C PHE A 38 10.39 -4.85 12.87
N GLN A 39 11.02 -5.55 11.94
CA GLN A 39 11.54 -6.90 12.19
C GLN A 39 12.70 -6.87 13.17
N THR A 40 13.56 -5.84 13.11
CA THR A 40 14.74 -5.72 13.98
C THR A 40 14.93 -4.32 14.57
N ILE A 41 15.74 -4.24 15.62
CA ILE A 41 16.03 -2.96 16.30
C ILE A 41 16.91 -2.06 15.43
N GLU A 42 17.74 -2.63 14.57
CA GLU A 42 18.58 -1.93 13.61
C GLU A 42 17.72 -1.19 12.59
N GLN A 43 16.73 -1.87 11.99
CA GLN A 43 15.77 -1.24 11.06
C GLN A 43 15.06 -0.04 11.71
N LYS A 44 14.58 -0.22 12.94
CA LYS A 44 13.97 0.88 13.71
C LYS A 44 14.94 2.04 13.90
N ASN A 45 16.19 1.76 14.30
CA ASN A 45 17.18 2.79 14.58
C ASN A 45 17.64 3.53 13.31
N GLU A 46 17.68 2.87 12.16
CA GLU A 46 17.94 3.48 10.87
C GLU A 46 16.78 4.37 10.40
N PHE A 47 15.55 4.01 10.75
CA PHE A 47 14.35 4.74 10.32
C PHE A 47 14.09 6.01 11.13
N ILE A 48 14.31 6.00 12.45
CA ILE A 48 14.04 7.14 13.35
C ILE A 48 14.65 8.46 12.84
N PRO A 49 15.93 8.52 12.43
CA PRO A 49 16.52 9.76 11.93
C PRO A 49 15.89 10.27 10.62
N LYS A 50 15.40 9.36 9.75
CA LYS A 50 14.68 9.73 8.52
C LYS A 50 13.33 10.35 8.88
N LEU A 51 12.60 9.71 9.80
CA LEU A 51 11.27 10.14 10.24
C LEU A 51 11.30 11.53 10.90
N ARG A 52 12.34 11.84 11.69
CA ARG A 52 12.51 13.15 12.34
C ARG A 52 12.71 14.31 11.37
N LYS A 53 13.10 14.05 10.12
CA LYS A 53 13.38 15.08 9.10
C LYS A 53 12.14 15.48 8.30
N VAL A 54 11.04 14.74 8.43
CA VAL A 54 9.81 14.98 7.68
C VAL A 54 8.69 15.42 8.62
N LYS A 55 7.82 16.31 8.14
CA LYS A 55 6.67 16.76 8.91
C LYS A 55 5.63 15.63 8.96
N PHE A 56 5.09 15.36 10.14
CA PHE A 56 4.05 14.34 10.31
C PHE A 56 2.86 14.62 9.37
N ASP A 57 2.35 13.55 8.75
CA ASP A 57 1.22 13.57 7.79
C ASP A 57 1.42 14.48 6.55
N SER A 58 2.68 14.85 6.25
CA SER A 58 3.02 15.46 4.98
C SER A 58 3.09 14.41 3.84
N PRO A 59 3.05 14.83 2.57
CA PRO A 59 3.34 13.96 1.43
C PRO A 59 4.64 13.16 1.59
N GLU A 60 5.70 13.81 2.08
CA GLU A 60 7.00 13.20 2.31
C GLU A 60 6.96 12.15 3.42
N PHE A 61 6.19 12.39 4.47
CA PHE A 61 5.96 11.41 5.53
C PHE A 61 5.23 10.17 5.00
N ARG A 62 4.13 10.35 4.26
CA ARG A 62 3.37 9.22 3.68
C ARG A 62 4.24 8.43 2.70
N LYS A 63 5.04 9.12 1.89
CA LYS A 63 6.00 8.50 0.98
C LYS A 63 7.05 7.68 1.73
N LEU A 64 7.69 8.29 2.73
CA LEU A 64 8.72 7.64 3.53
C LEU A 64 8.18 6.38 4.23
N VAL A 65 7.01 6.49 4.87
CA VAL A 65 6.39 5.36 5.56
C VAL A 65 5.98 4.27 4.58
N GLY A 66 5.34 4.61 3.45
CA GLY A 66 4.91 3.63 2.45
C GLY A 66 6.06 2.80 1.90
N LEU A 67 7.19 3.44 1.62
CA LEU A 67 8.41 2.75 1.18
C LEU A 67 9.00 1.88 2.29
N GLU A 68 9.04 2.38 3.53
CA GLU A 68 9.59 1.65 4.68
C GLU A 68 8.78 0.39 5.02
N ILE A 69 7.45 0.42 4.86
CA ILE A 69 6.58 -0.76 5.07
C ILE A 69 6.56 -1.71 3.87
N GLY A 70 7.36 -1.41 2.83
CA GLY A 70 7.56 -2.31 1.70
C GLY A 70 6.51 -2.22 0.60
N TYR A 71 5.88 -1.06 0.40
CA TYR A 71 4.95 -0.87 -0.72
C TYR A 71 5.70 -0.54 -2.03
N PRO A 72 5.14 -0.94 -3.19
CA PRO A 72 5.70 -0.57 -4.48
C PRO A 72 5.82 0.96 -4.62
N PRO A 73 6.94 1.50 -5.13
CA PRO A 73 7.12 2.95 -5.28
C PRO A 73 5.98 3.65 -6.03
N LYS A 74 5.46 3.03 -7.10
CA LYS A 74 4.32 3.57 -7.86
C LYS A 74 3.02 3.61 -7.05
N ALA A 75 2.75 2.58 -6.26
CA ALA A 75 1.61 2.56 -5.35
C ALA A 75 1.72 3.66 -4.27
N VAL A 76 2.94 3.90 -3.77
CA VAL A 76 3.22 4.99 -2.82
C VAL A 76 2.99 6.37 -3.46
N ASP A 77 3.53 6.60 -4.66
CA ASP A 77 3.36 7.86 -5.37
C ASP A 77 1.88 8.13 -5.70
N PHE A 78 1.14 7.09 -6.12
CA PHE A 78 -0.30 7.16 -6.30
C PHE A 78 -1.03 7.55 -5.01
N TYR A 79 -0.74 6.88 -3.89
CA TYR A 79 -1.39 7.17 -2.61
C TYR A 79 -1.12 8.60 -2.15
N VAL A 80 0.11 9.08 -2.28
CA VAL A 80 0.48 10.45 -1.93
C VAL A 80 -0.30 11.47 -2.77
N LYS A 81 -0.38 11.25 -4.09
CA LYS A 81 -1.18 12.10 -4.99
C LYS A 81 -2.67 12.08 -4.63
N TYR A 82 -3.21 10.88 -4.39
CA TYR A 82 -4.60 10.68 -3.99
C TYR A 82 -4.92 11.44 -2.70
N SER A 83 -4.11 11.29 -1.64
CA SER A 83 -4.34 11.97 -0.36
C SER A 83 -4.24 13.50 -0.44
N GLU A 84 -3.47 14.05 -1.37
CA GLU A 84 -3.42 15.50 -1.58
C GLU A 84 -4.67 16.02 -2.30
N LEU A 85 -5.19 15.27 -3.28
CA LEU A 85 -6.40 15.61 -4.01
C LEU A 85 -7.69 15.34 -3.23
N GLU A 86 -7.69 14.35 -2.32
CA GLU A 86 -8.83 14.04 -1.46
C GLU A 86 -9.18 15.23 -0.53
N LYS A 87 -8.18 16.04 -0.16
CA LYS A 87 -8.41 17.31 0.57
C LYS A 87 -9.18 18.35 -0.25
N GLN A 88 -9.26 18.16 -1.56
CA GLN A 88 -9.98 18.99 -2.53
C GLN A 88 -11.25 18.24 -2.98
N GLU A 89 -12.08 17.87 -2.01
CA GLU A 89 -13.27 17.04 -2.21
C GLU A 89 -14.12 17.51 -3.40
N GLY A 90 -14.57 16.56 -4.21
CA GLY A 90 -15.47 16.81 -5.35
C GLY A 90 -14.79 17.37 -6.60
N SER A 91 -13.46 17.48 -6.64
CA SER A 91 -12.75 17.86 -7.87
C SER A 91 -12.92 16.79 -8.96
N TYR A 92 -12.93 17.23 -10.22
CA TYR A 92 -12.95 16.32 -11.36
C TYR A 92 -11.74 15.36 -11.36
N GLU A 93 -10.59 15.85 -10.88
CA GLU A 93 -9.34 15.10 -10.81
C GLU A 93 -9.40 13.94 -9.83
N ILE A 94 -10.00 14.10 -8.63
CA ILE A 94 -10.11 12.99 -7.68
C ILE A 94 -11.06 11.90 -8.20
N ASN A 95 -12.14 12.28 -8.89
CA ASN A 95 -13.08 11.33 -9.49
C ASN A 95 -12.43 10.50 -10.61
N GLN A 96 -11.58 11.13 -11.44
CA GLN A 96 -10.80 10.39 -12.43
C GLN A 96 -9.79 9.44 -11.80
N LEU A 97 -9.12 9.86 -10.71
CA LEU A 97 -8.16 9.02 -10.01
C LEU A 97 -8.84 7.82 -9.36
N GLU A 98 -10.01 8.04 -8.75
CA GLU A 98 -10.79 7.01 -8.08
C GLU A 98 -11.33 5.97 -9.07
N SER A 99 -11.77 6.40 -10.26
CA SER A 99 -12.28 5.48 -11.28
C SER A 99 -11.22 4.50 -11.84
N HIS A 100 -9.94 4.83 -11.66
CA HIS A 100 -8.80 3.98 -12.05
C HIS A 100 -8.07 3.38 -10.83
N ARG A 101 -8.63 3.51 -9.63
CA ARG A 101 -8.04 2.96 -8.40
C ARG A 101 -8.29 1.46 -8.31
N VAL A 102 -7.21 0.69 -8.10
CA VAL A 102 -7.28 -0.74 -7.82
C VAL A 102 -6.51 -1.08 -6.55
N SER A 103 -6.94 -2.11 -5.80
CA SER A 103 -6.21 -2.57 -4.62
C SER A 103 -5.45 -3.86 -4.90
N ILE A 104 -4.18 -3.92 -4.52
CA ILE A 104 -3.33 -5.10 -4.62
C ILE A 104 -3.26 -5.81 -3.26
N ARG A 105 -3.28 -7.15 -3.28
CA ARG A 105 -2.96 -8.01 -2.14
C ARG A 105 -1.94 -9.08 -2.54
N TYR A 106 -0.80 -9.12 -1.84
CA TYR A 106 0.24 -10.12 -2.06
C TYR A 106 1.24 -10.12 -0.90
N ALA A 107 1.64 -11.29 -0.40
CA ALA A 107 2.68 -11.46 0.62
C ALA A 107 2.48 -10.57 1.87
N GLY A 108 1.23 -10.44 2.34
CA GLY A 108 0.88 -9.56 3.47
C GLY A 108 0.89 -8.06 3.14
N ILE A 109 1.23 -7.66 1.92
CA ILE A 109 1.07 -6.30 1.39
C ILE A 109 -0.39 -6.08 1.00
N ARG A 110 -0.92 -4.93 1.39
CA ARG A 110 -2.22 -4.41 0.96
C ARG A 110 -2.03 -2.95 0.63
N CYS A 111 -2.08 -2.61 -0.65
CA CYS A 111 -1.90 -1.24 -1.12
C CYS A 111 -2.88 -0.92 -2.26
N VAL A 112 -2.99 0.35 -2.59
CA VAL A 112 -3.74 0.84 -3.76
C VAL A 112 -2.78 1.43 -4.77
N CYS A 113 -3.10 1.34 -6.05
CA CYS A 113 -2.33 1.95 -7.12
C CYS A 113 -3.25 2.38 -8.26
N HIS A 114 -2.69 3.13 -9.21
CA HIS A 114 -3.35 3.42 -10.47
C HIS A 114 -3.36 2.17 -11.36
N LEU A 115 -4.44 1.98 -12.12
CA LEU A 115 -4.59 0.86 -13.05
C LEU A 115 -3.42 0.73 -14.04
N ASP A 116 -2.93 1.85 -14.57
CA ASP A 116 -1.82 1.83 -15.54
C ASP A 116 -0.47 1.42 -14.92
N ASP A 117 -0.30 1.57 -13.60
CA ASP A 117 0.92 1.19 -12.88
C ASP A 117 0.86 -0.26 -12.35
N LEU A 118 -0.23 -0.99 -12.61
CA LEU A 118 -0.50 -2.29 -11.99
C LEU A 118 0.56 -3.34 -12.35
N ILE A 119 1.03 -3.36 -13.60
CA ILE A 119 2.10 -4.27 -14.05
C ILE A 119 3.39 -3.97 -13.30
N GLU A 120 3.82 -2.71 -13.27
CA GLU A 120 5.06 -2.31 -12.59
C GLU A 120 5.00 -2.60 -11.09
N CYS A 121 3.84 -2.41 -10.46
CA CYS A 121 3.64 -2.77 -9.06
C CYS A 121 3.81 -4.26 -8.82
N PHE A 122 3.23 -5.13 -9.65
CA PHE A 122 3.39 -6.59 -9.49
C PHE A 122 4.81 -7.07 -9.77
N GLU A 123 5.47 -6.51 -10.78
CA GLU A 123 6.86 -6.85 -11.09
C GLU A 123 7.78 -6.52 -9.92
N TRP A 124 7.63 -5.32 -9.34
CA TRP A 124 8.36 -4.93 -8.15
C TRP A 124 8.06 -5.86 -6.96
N LEU A 125 6.79 -6.23 -6.75
CA LEU A 125 6.40 -7.13 -5.67
C LEU A 125 6.98 -8.53 -5.82
N TRP A 126 6.95 -9.10 -7.02
CA TRP A 126 7.50 -10.44 -7.28
C TRP A 126 9.01 -10.47 -7.16
N GLU A 127 9.70 -9.41 -7.58
CA GLU A 127 11.15 -9.26 -7.38
C GLU A 127 11.48 -9.14 -5.89
N LYS A 128 10.76 -8.28 -5.17
CA LYS A 128 11.05 -7.96 -3.76
C LYS A 128 10.66 -9.08 -2.80
N TYR A 129 9.54 -9.73 -3.07
CA TYR A 129 8.89 -10.72 -2.20
C TYR A 129 8.60 -12.00 -2.98
N PRO A 130 9.62 -12.83 -3.29
CA PRO A 130 9.40 -14.12 -3.91
C PRO A 130 8.70 -15.05 -2.89
N SER A 131 7.36 -15.03 -2.91
CA SER A 131 6.53 -15.90 -2.08
C SER A 131 5.89 -16.98 -2.96
N LEU A 132 6.12 -18.24 -2.61
CA LEU A 132 5.58 -19.40 -3.33
C LEU A 132 4.15 -19.78 -2.87
N ASP A 133 3.75 -19.35 -1.67
CA ASP A 133 2.53 -19.83 -1.01
C ASP A 133 1.37 -18.83 -1.04
N ASP A 134 1.57 -17.60 -1.55
CA ASP A 134 0.51 -16.61 -1.70
C ASP A 134 0.23 -16.31 -3.18
N THR A 135 -1.03 -16.42 -3.58
CA THR A 135 -1.47 -16.02 -4.93
C THR A 135 -1.78 -14.53 -4.91
N PRO A 136 -1.08 -13.69 -5.69
CA PRO A 136 -1.37 -12.27 -5.78
C PRO A 136 -2.79 -12.03 -6.27
N LYS A 137 -3.45 -10.99 -5.75
CA LYS A 137 -4.83 -10.64 -6.10
C LYS A 137 -4.99 -9.14 -6.32
N VAL A 138 -5.88 -8.78 -7.24
CA VAL A 138 -6.37 -7.41 -7.41
C VAL A 138 -7.84 -7.34 -7.02
N LEU A 139 -8.20 -6.36 -6.19
CA LEU A 139 -9.58 -6.02 -5.88
C LEU A 139 -10.05 -4.92 -6.84
N VAL A 140 -11.12 -5.21 -7.57
CA VAL A 140 -11.88 -4.22 -8.35
C VAL A 140 -13.30 -4.20 -7.81
N GLY A 141 -13.73 -3.03 -7.32
CA GLY A 141 -14.99 -2.92 -6.56
C GLY A 141 -14.97 -3.84 -5.33
N THR A 142 -15.77 -4.90 -5.38
CA THR A 142 -15.89 -5.91 -4.32
C THR A 142 -15.31 -7.28 -4.68
N THR A 143 -14.78 -7.44 -5.90
CA THR A 143 -14.35 -8.75 -6.43
C THR A 143 -12.83 -8.87 -6.48
N PHE A 144 -12.30 -9.99 -5.96
CA PHE A 144 -10.89 -10.33 -6.07
C PHE A 144 -10.61 -11.15 -7.32
N TYR A 145 -9.63 -10.71 -8.10
CA TYR A 145 -9.11 -11.38 -9.28
C TYR A 145 -7.71 -11.92 -8.97
N PRO A 146 -7.48 -13.24 -9.03
CA PRO A 146 -6.15 -13.81 -8.87
C PRO A 146 -5.26 -13.45 -10.06
N ILE A 147 -3.96 -13.27 -9.80
CA ILE A 147 -2.95 -12.90 -10.78
C ILE A 147 -1.87 -13.98 -10.79
N HIS A 148 -1.78 -14.72 -11.89
CA HIS A 148 -0.75 -15.72 -12.15
C HIS A 148 0.30 -15.24 -13.16
N GLY A 149 0.01 -14.16 -13.88
CA GLY A 149 0.95 -13.53 -14.79
C GLY A 149 0.41 -12.26 -15.42
N ARG A 150 1.19 -11.69 -16.36
CA ARG A 150 0.86 -10.42 -17.02
C ARG A 150 -0.50 -10.44 -17.75
N GLN A 151 -0.92 -11.58 -18.29
CA GLN A 151 -2.21 -11.67 -18.99
C GLN A 151 -3.40 -11.42 -18.05
N ASP A 152 -3.33 -11.90 -16.79
CA ASP A 152 -4.39 -11.66 -15.82
C ASP A 152 -4.48 -10.18 -15.43
N ILE A 153 -3.32 -9.51 -15.36
CA ILE A 153 -3.25 -8.06 -15.11
C ILE A 153 -3.95 -7.29 -16.24
N GLU A 154 -3.70 -7.67 -17.49
CA GLU A 154 -4.35 -7.04 -18.65
C GLU A 154 -5.86 -7.33 -18.66
N ASN A 155 -6.29 -8.54 -18.30
CA ASN A 155 -7.71 -8.87 -18.18
C ASN A 155 -8.40 -7.98 -17.13
N VAL A 156 -7.76 -7.78 -15.97
CA VAL A 156 -8.24 -6.87 -14.92
C VAL A 156 -8.32 -5.43 -15.45
N ARG A 157 -7.31 -4.99 -16.20
CA ARG A 157 -7.29 -3.65 -16.81
C ARG A 157 -8.50 -3.44 -17.73
N GLN A 158 -8.82 -4.40 -18.58
CA GLN A 158 -9.99 -4.32 -19.47
C GLN A 158 -11.31 -4.29 -18.69
N ILE A 159 -11.41 -5.04 -17.58
CA ILE A 159 -12.59 -5.02 -16.70
C ILE A 159 -12.79 -3.62 -16.10
N VAL A 160 -11.73 -3.02 -15.55
CA VAL A 160 -11.82 -1.67 -14.96
C VAL A 160 -12.21 -0.65 -16.02
N LEU A 161 -11.53 -0.65 -17.17
CA LEU A 161 -11.82 0.30 -18.26
C LEU A 161 -13.25 0.17 -18.80
N LYS A 162 -13.80 -1.04 -18.83
CA LYS A 162 -15.21 -1.25 -19.19
C LYS A 162 -16.15 -0.60 -18.18
N ASN A 163 -15.90 -0.82 -16.88
CA ASN A 163 -16.72 -0.25 -15.82
C ASN A 163 -16.67 1.29 -15.80
N VAL A 164 -15.51 1.88 -16.10
CA VAL A 164 -15.38 3.35 -16.20
C VAL A 164 -16.23 3.90 -17.35
N LYS A 165 -16.25 3.24 -18.51
CA LYS A 165 -17.04 3.67 -19.66
C LYS A 165 -18.55 3.59 -19.44
N GLU A 166 -19.02 2.71 -18.55
CA GLU A 166 -20.44 2.59 -18.21
C GLU A 166 -20.91 3.70 -17.23
N LEU A 167 -19.98 4.47 -16.66
CA LEU A 167 -20.25 5.56 -15.70
C LEU A 167 -20.20 6.97 -16.33
N VAL A 168 -19.82 7.09 -17.60
CA VAL A 168 -19.69 8.35 -18.36
C VAL A 168 -20.77 8.43 -19.44
#